data_AF-A0A7W1S3G0-F1
#
_entry.id   AF-A0A7W1S3G0-F1
#
_cell.length_a   1.000
_cell.length_b   1.000
_cell.length_c   1.000
_cell.angle_alpha   90.00
_cell.angle_beta   90.00
_cell.angle_gamma   90.00
#
_symmetry.space_group_name_H-M   'P 1'
#
loop_
_entity.id
_entity.type
_entity.pdbx_description
1 polymer ?
#
loop_
_entity_poly.entity_id
_entity_poly.type
_entity_poly.pdbx_seq_one_letter_code
_entity_poly.pdbx_strand_id
1 'polypeptide(L)'
;MAATTSSTRITPSPAVNSSPYYGVQLRKFAITSLVTLFALMFLFVYLLPLGNMVMTSLRSQDQLSQTGDDSVLPMSPKAFNYEGTNVPVLLVPVDGVNKELAIIKKGRAKSTFIDPANVAAGPIEWTGNWRTLEGVTSLNPHFENFATAWDKANFPQMFKNTLVIALGGMIGTLL
;
A
#
# COMPACT_ATOMS: atom_id res chain seq x y z
N MET A 1 -41.25 -5.39 -68.50
CA MET A 1 -40.60 -4.90 -67.26
C MET A 1 -40.13 -6.11 -66.48
N ALA A 2 -38.83 -6.39 -66.43
CA ALA A 2 -38.26 -7.44 -65.59
C ALA A 2 -37.19 -6.79 -64.73
N ALA A 3 -37.41 -6.76 -63.41
CA ALA A 3 -36.48 -6.24 -62.43
C ALA A 3 -35.45 -7.33 -62.10
N THR A 4 -34.19 -7.10 -62.47
CA THR A 4 -33.07 -7.97 -62.09
C THR A 4 -32.62 -7.62 -60.68
N THR A 5 -32.75 -8.55 -59.75
CA THR A 5 -32.22 -8.44 -58.38
C THR A 5 -30.70 -8.66 -58.39
N SER A 6 -29.95 -7.60 -58.15
CA SER A 6 -28.49 -7.65 -57.99
C SER A 6 -28.12 -8.32 -56.67
N SER A 7 -27.56 -9.52 -56.74
CA SER A 7 -26.97 -10.23 -55.59
C SER A 7 -25.58 -9.67 -55.30
N THR A 8 -25.45 -8.85 -54.26
CA THR A 8 -24.16 -8.34 -53.79
C THR A 8 -23.39 -9.46 -53.09
N ARG A 9 -22.39 -10.05 -53.76
CA ARG A 9 -21.40 -10.93 -53.12
C ARG A 9 -20.49 -10.09 -52.22
N ILE A 10 -20.55 -10.33 -50.91
CA ILE A 10 -19.59 -9.80 -49.96
C ILE A 10 -18.29 -10.58 -50.13
N THR A 11 -17.32 -10.03 -50.87
CA THR A 11 -15.96 -10.57 -50.94
C THR A 11 -15.23 -10.29 -49.62
N PRO A 12 -14.69 -11.31 -48.93
CA PRO A 12 -13.94 -11.10 -47.70
C PRO A 12 -12.68 -10.27 -47.98
N SER A 13 -12.39 -9.32 -47.10
CA SER A 13 -11.24 -8.41 -47.22
C SER A 13 -9.91 -9.19 -47.18
N PRO A 14 -8.92 -8.86 -48.04
CA PRO A 14 -7.63 -9.54 -48.10
C PRO A 14 -6.76 -9.37 -46.83
N ALA A 15 -7.18 -8.52 -45.89
CA ALA A 15 -6.50 -8.33 -44.61
C ALA A 15 -6.76 -9.47 -43.59
N VAL A 16 -7.68 -10.39 -43.87
CA VAL A 16 -8.02 -11.50 -42.96
C VAL A 16 -7.23 -12.74 -43.34
N ASN A 17 -6.19 -13.07 -42.56
CA ASN A 17 -5.46 -14.34 -42.71
C ASN A 17 -6.39 -15.51 -42.36
N SER A 18 -6.98 -16.13 -43.38
CA SER A 18 -8.00 -17.17 -43.28
C SER A 18 -7.42 -18.58 -43.29
N SER A 19 -6.13 -18.78 -43.00
CA SER A 19 -5.57 -20.12 -42.99
C SER A 19 -6.22 -20.94 -41.85
N PRO A 20 -6.69 -22.17 -42.10
CA PRO A 20 -7.44 -22.96 -41.12
C PRO A 20 -6.61 -23.28 -39.87
N TYR A 21 -5.29 -23.32 -40.00
CA TYR A 21 -4.35 -23.54 -38.90
C TYR A 21 -4.25 -22.35 -37.94
N TYR A 22 -4.40 -21.12 -38.45
CA TYR A 22 -4.32 -19.90 -37.64
C TYR A 22 -5.49 -19.80 -36.66
N GLY A 23 -6.71 -20.16 -37.10
CA GLY A 23 -7.89 -20.16 -36.21
C GLY A 23 -7.79 -21.17 -35.06
N VAL A 24 -7.23 -22.36 -35.30
CA VAL A 24 -7.04 -23.39 -34.26
C VAL A 24 -5.97 -22.98 -33.26
N GLN A 25 -4.86 -22.40 -33.73
CA GLN A 25 -3.79 -21.92 -32.85
C GLN A 25 -4.24 -20.73 -32.02
N LEU A 26 -4.93 -19.76 -32.62
CA LEU A 26 -5.48 -18.60 -31.92
C LEU A 26 -6.49 -19.03 -30.85
N ARG A 27 -7.34 -20.02 -31.13
CA ARG A 27 -8.30 -20.56 -30.15
C ARG A 27 -7.60 -21.25 -28.99
N LYS A 28 -6.57 -22.07 -29.25
CA LYS A 28 -5.77 -22.71 -28.19
C LYS A 28 -5.06 -21.67 -27.32
N PHE A 29 -4.41 -20.69 -27.95
CA PHE A 29 -3.78 -19.58 -27.25
C PHE A 29 -4.80 -18.82 -26.39
N ALA A 30 -5.93 -18.41 -26.97
CA ALA A 30 -6.97 -17.69 -26.25
C ALA A 30 -7.51 -18.46 -25.04
N ILE A 31 -7.77 -19.76 -25.18
CA ILE A 31 -8.23 -20.61 -24.08
C ILE A 31 -7.16 -20.74 -23.00
N THR A 32 -5.92 -21.05 -23.38
CA THR A 32 -4.82 -21.16 -22.40
C THR A 32 -4.59 -19.84 -21.69
N SER A 33 -4.51 -18.72 -22.40
CA SER A 33 -4.35 -17.39 -21.84
C SER A 33 -5.48 -17.02 -20.88
N LEU A 34 -6.74 -17.31 -21.24
CA LEU A 34 -7.90 -17.06 -20.39
C LEU A 34 -7.84 -17.87 -19.10
N VAL A 35 -7.53 -19.17 -19.20
CA VAL A 35 -7.39 -20.05 -18.03
C VAL A 35 -6.22 -19.61 -17.14
N THR A 36 -5.07 -19.26 -17.73
CA THR A 36 -3.92 -18.77 -16.96
C THR A 36 -4.21 -17.43 -16.29
N LEU A 37 -4.90 -16.50 -16.97
CA LEU A 37 -5.26 -15.21 -16.40
C LEU A 37 -6.24 -15.38 -15.24
N PHE A 38 -7.21 -16.28 -15.39
CA PHE A 38 -8.17 -16.59 -14.33
C PHE A 38 -7.48 -17.25 -13.13
N ALA A 39 -6.55 -18.19 -13.37
CA ALA A 39 -5.74 -18.79 -12.31
C ALA A 39 -4.86 -17.76 -11.59
N LEU A 40 -4.22 -16.84 -12.34
CA LEU A 40 -3.42 -15.75 -11.77
C LEU A 40 -4.27 -14.77 -10.97
N MET A 41 -5.49 -14.49 -11.40
CA MET A 41 -6.41 -13.64 -10.65
C MET A 41 -6.76 -14.26 -9.29
N PHE A 42 -7.07 -15.56 -9.25
CA PHE A 42 -7.26 -16.26 -7.99
C PHE A 42 -6.00 -16.30 -7.13
N LEU A 43 -4.84 -16.57 -7.73
CA LEU A 43 -3.56 -16.53 -7.02
C LEU A 43 -3.32 -15.15 -6.40
N PHE A 44 -3.60 -14.07 -7.13
CA PHE A 44 -3.44 -12.71 -6.64
C PHE A 44 -4.35 -12.44 -5.44
N VAL A 45 -5.64 -12.76 -5.55
CA VAL A 45 -6.60 -12.62 -4.44
C VAL A 45 -6.18 -13.46 -3.23
N TYR A 46 -5.70 -14.68 -3.46
CA TYR A 46 -5.19 -15.57 -2.43
C TYR A 46 -3.96 -15.00 -1.71
N LEU A 47 -3.10 -14.24 -2.41
CA LEU A 47 -1.91 -13.62 -1.85
C LEU A 47 -2.17 -12.25 -1.20
N LEU A 48 -3.35 -11.63 -1.37
CA LEU A 48 -3.67 -10.33 -0.76
C LEU A 48 -3.43 -10.29 0.76
N PRO A 49 -3.83 -11.29 1.56
CA PRO A 49 -3.56 -11.28 2.99
C PRO A 49 -2.06 -11.23 3.30
N LEU A 50 -1.23 -11.91 2.52
CA LEU A 50 0.23 -11.92 2.69
C LEU A 50 0.82 -10.54 2.37
N GLY A 51 0.37 -9.91 1.29
CA GLY A 51 0.76 -8.53 0.96
C GLY A 51 0.42 -7.55 2.09
N ASN A 52 -0.79 -7.67 2.66
CA ASN A 52 -1.20 -6.84 3.79
C ASN A 52 -0.34 -7.09 5.05
N MET A 53 0.06 -8.33 5.31
CA MET A 53 0.95 -8.66 6.43
C MET A 53 2.35 -8.06 6.26
N VAL A 54 2.92 -8.10 5.05
CA VAL A 54 4.22 -7.44 4.74
C VAL A 54 4.11 -5.94 4.94
N MET A 55 2.99 -5.36 4.52
CA MET A 55 2.74 -3.93 4.68
C MET A 55 2.60 -3.55 6.16
N THR A 56 1.83 -4.34 6.91
CA THR A 56 1.58 -4.14 8.34
C THR A 56 2.85 -4.32 9.18
N SER A 57 3.73 -5.26 8.82
CA SER A 57 4.98 -5.49 9.56
C SER A 57 5.98 -4.33 9.45
N LEU A 58 5.85 -3.50 8.41
CA LEU A 58 6.65 -2.29 8.21
C LEU A 58 6.03 -1.04 8.84
N ARG A 59 4.84 -1.15 9.46
CA ARG A 59 4.17 -0.02 10.13
C ARG A 59 4.62 0.14 11.58
N SER A 60 4.52 1.34 12.12
CA SER A 60 4.74 1.63 13.54
C SER A 60 3.51 1.30 14.40
N GLN A 61 3.70 1.07 15.70
CA GLN A 61 2.60 0.84 16.63
C GLN A 61 1.61 2.02 16.69
N ASP A 62 2.12 3.25 16.54
CA ASP A 62 1.33 4.47 16.54
C ASP A 62 0.49 4.61 15.26
N GLN A 63 0.97 4.10 14.11
CA GLN A 63 0.17 4.00 12.87
C GLN A 63 -0.95 2.97 13.01
N LEU A 64 -0.70 1.84 13.66
CA LEU A 64 -1.68 0.77 13.84
C LEU A 64 -2.81 1.15 14.80
N SER A 65 -2.57 2.08 15.73
CA SER A 65 -3.57 2.60 16.66
C SER A 65 -4.35 3.80 16.13
N GLN A 66 -3.91 4.41 15.03
CA GLN A 66 -4.65 5.46 14.33
C GLN A 66 -5.68 4.81 13.38
N THR A 67 -6.91 4.65 13.87
CA THR A 67 -8.05 3.99 13.18
C THR A 67 -8.56 4.71 11.92
N GLY A 68 -7.78 5.59 11.29
CA GLY A 68 -8.24 6.42 10.17
C GLY A 68 -7.22 6.69 9.06
N ASP A 69 -6.02 6.11 9.11
CA ASP A 69 -5.06 6.26 8.00
C ASP A 69 -5.29 5.15 6.97
N ASP A 70 -6.09 5.45 5.95
CA ASP A 70 -6.43 4.56 4.82
C ASP A 70 -5.26 4.31 3.86
N SER A 71 -4.06 4.85 4.14
CA SER A 71 -2.88 4.64 3.32
C SER A 71 -2.47 3.17 3.33
N VAL A 72 -2.38 2.56 2.14
CA VAL A 72 -1.79 1.22 1.99
C VAL A 72 -0.31 1.25 2.36
N LEU A 73 0.42 2.33 2.05
CA LEU A 73 1.85 2.49 2.29
C LEU A 73 2.17 2.87 3.76
N PRO A 74 3.40 2.64 4.25
CA PRO A 74 3.74 2.83 5.65
C PRO A 74 4.06 4.31 5.85
N MET A 75 3.05 5.09 6.20
CA MET A 75 3.11 6.54 6.29
C MET A 75 3.05 6.99 7.74
N SER A 76 4.09 7.65 8.25
CA SER A 76 4.12 8.19 9.62
C SER A 76 3.83 9.68 9.63
N PRO A 77 3.14 10.20 10.65
CA PRO A 77 3.03 11.64 10.86
C PRO A 77 4.43 12.27 10.89
N LYS A 78 4.65 13.25 10.01
CA LYS A 78 5.89 14.02 9.94
C LYS A 78 6.00 14.82 11.24
N ALA A 79 7.09 14.60 11.96
CA ALA A 79 7.41 15.34 13.18
C ALA A 79 8.61 16.25 12.93
N PHE A 80 8.59 17.43 13.52
CA PHE A 80 9.69 18.39 13.53
C PHE A 80 10.24 18.50 14.94
N ASN A 81 11.56 18.49 15.10
CA ASN A 81 12.18 18.65 16.40
C ASN A 81 12.33 20.15 16.70
N TYR A 82 11.55 20.66 17.65
CA TYR A 82 11.64 22.03 18.15
C TYR A 82 12.05 21.99 19.62
N GLU A 83 13.19 22.60 19.95
CA GLU A 83 13.72 22.67 21.33
C GLU A 83 13.82 21.29 22.02
N GLY A 84 14.20 20.25 21.27
CA GLY A 84 14.32 18.88 21.79
C GLY A 84 13.00 18.10 21.87
N THR A 85 11.87 18.73 21.52
CA THR A 85 10.55 18.09 21.50
C THR A 85 10.09 17.85 20.07
N ASN A 86 9.70 16.61 19.75
CA ASN A 86 9.10 16.27 18.46
C ASN A 86 7.65 16.74 18.43
N VAL A 87 7.37 17.75 17.61
CA VAL A 87 6.04 18.33 17.39
C VAL A 87 5.50 17.89 16.03
N PRO A 88 4.21 17.51 15.92
CA PRO A 88 3.65 17.07 14.65
C PRO A 88 3.49 18.25 13.68
N VAL A 89 3.73 17.99 12.40
CA VAL A 89 3.54 18.94 11.30
C VAL A 89 2.12 18.77 10.74
N LEU A 90 1.38 19.86 10.66
CA LEU A 90 0.01 19.93 10.19
C LEU A 90 -0.09 20.83 8.95
N LEU A 91 -1.06 20.55 8.08
CA LEU A 91 -1.43 21.45 6.99
C LEU A 91 -2.35 22.54 7.54
N VAL A 92 -1.84 23.76 7.61
CA VAL A 92 -2.57 24.93 8.10
C VAL A 92 -2.94 25.82 6.91
N PRO A 93 -4.23 26.17 6.72
CA PRO A 93 -4.62 27.15 5.72
C PRO A 93 -4.26 28.56 6.22
N VAL A 94 -3.31 29.20 5.54
CA VAL A 94 -2.91 30.61 5.75
C VAL A 94 -3.18 31.35 4.45
N ASP A 95 -4.07 32.35 4.49
CA ASP A 95 -4.47 33.16 3.33
C ASP A 95 -4.96 32.31 2.13
N GLY A 96 -5.65 31.20 2.40
CA GLY A 96 -6.16 30.28 1.38
C GLY A 96 -5.13 29.30 0.82
N VAL A 97 -3.87 29.36 1.27
CA VAL A 97 -2.81 28.43 0.90
C VAL A 97 -2.52 27.49 2.06
N ASN A 98 -2.55 26.18 1.80
CA ASN A 98 -2.15 25.17 2.78
C ASN A 98 -0.62 25.20 2.93
N LYS A 99 -0.15 25.47 4.15
CA LYS A 99 1.27 25.45 4.51
C LYS A 99 1.54 24.37 5.55
N GLU A 100 2.68 23.70 5.44
CA GLU A 100 3.15 22.75 6.45
C GLU A 100 3.70 23.51 7.65
N LEU A 101 3.00 23.47 8.78
CA LEU A 101 3.42 24.13 10.02
C LEU A 101 3.43 23.14 11.18
N ALA A 102 4.46 23.21 12.03
CA ALA A 102 4.59 22.41 13.23
C ALA A 102 3.87 23.07 14.41
N ILE A 103 3.05 22.32 15.15
CA ILE A 103 2.30 22.87 16.28
C ILE A 103 3.11 22.80 17.59
N ILE A 104 3.53 23.95 18.11
CA ILE A 104 4.27 24.04 19.38
C ILE A 104 3.32 24.05 20.57
N LYS A 105 2.23 24.83 20.48
CA LYS A 105 1.27 25.01 21.57
C LYS A 105 -0.15 24.74 21.11
N LYS A 106 -0.73 23.64 21.62
CA LYS A 106 -2.11 23.22 21.32
C LYS A 106 -3.09 24.01 22.18
N GLY A 107 -3.89 24.88 21.58
CA GLY A 107 -5.00 25.54 22.29
C GLY A 107 -6.37 25.09 21.77
N ARG A 108 -7.44 25.57 22.42
CA ARG A 108 -8.82 25.27 22.00
C ARG A 108 -9.30 26.15 20.84
N ALA A 109 -8.95 27.44 20.88
CA ALA A 109 -9.37 28.43 19.87
C ALA A 109 -8.19 29.09 19.13
N LYS A 110 -7.02 29.15 19.77
CA LYS A 110 -5.77 29.67 19.20
C LYS A 110 -4.66 28.66 19.46
N SER A 111 -3.87 28.35 18.45
CA SER A 111 -2.73 27.46 18.57
C SER A 111 -1.50 28.12 17.97
N THR A 112 -0.35 27.89 18.59
CA THR A 112 0.92 28.46 18.16
C THR A 112 1.65 27.44 17.29
N PHE A 113 2.05 27.89 16.11
CA PHE A 113 2.75 27.10 15.10
C PHE A 113 4.13 27.66 14.82
N ILE A 114 4.99 26.86 14.19
CA ILE A 114 6.26 27.29 13.62
C ILE A 114 6.43 26.70 12.23
N ASP A 115 7.09 27.42 11.34
CA ASP A 115 7.42 26.95 10.00
C ASP A 115 8.71 26.09 10.05
N PRO A 116 8.65 24.78 9.76
CA PRO A 116 9.83 23.92 9.71
C PRO A 116 10.83 24.32 8.62
N ALA A 117 10.37 24.99 7.55
CA ALA A 117 11.22 25.46 6.46
C ALA A 117 11.89 26.81 6.79
N ASN A 118 11.33 27.57 7.73
CA ASN A 118 11.88 28.86 8.14
C ASN A 118 11.67 29.14 9.64
N VAL A 119 12.48 28.49 10.47
CA VAL A 119 12.47 28.64 11.94
C VAL A 119 12.74 30.09 12.37
N ALA A 120 13.49 30.86 11.58
CA ALA A 120 13.86 32.24 11.89
C ALA A 120 12.69 33.24 11.78
N ALA A 121 11.59 32.87 11.10
CA ALA A 121 10.39 33.69 11.02
C ALA A 121 9.64 33.79 12.37
N GLY A 122 9.96 32.90 13.32
CA GLY A 122 9.37 32.88 14.65
C GLY A 122 7.98 32.21 14.72
N PRO A 123 7.39 32.12 15.93
CA PRO A 123 6.11 31.47 16.14
C PRO A 123 4.92 32.24 15.52
N ILE A 124 4.01 31.52 14.89
CA ILE A 124 2.80 32.02 14.22
C ILE A 124 1.57 31.62 15.05
N GLU A 125 0.78 32.61 15.46
CA GLU A 125 -0.50 32.36 16.12
C GLU A 125 -1.60 32.14 15.07
N TRP A 126 -2.18 30.95 15.03
CA TRP A 126 -3.29 30.63 14.15
C TRP A 126 -4.58 30.42 14.95
N THR A 127 -5.67 31.04 14.49
CA THR A 127 -6.99 30.96 15.13
C THR A 127 -7.85 29.95 14.39
N GLY A 128 -8.29 28.90 15.10
CA GLY A 128 -9.09 27.81 14.54
C GLY A 128 -8.97 26.53 15.36
N ASN A 129 -9.68 25.48 14.93
CA ASN A 129 -9.62 24.17 15.56
C ASN A 129 -8.47 23.36 14.93
N TRP A 130 -7.37 23.19 15.66
CA TRP A 130 -6.23 22.41 15.14
C TRP A 130 -6.55 20.93 14.93
N ARG A 131 -7.58 20.38 15.59
CA ARG A 131 -7.97 18.96 15.47
C ARG A 131 -8.63 18.62 14.13
N THR A 132 -9.10 19.64 13.40
CA THR A 132 -9.66 19.45 12.05
C THR A 132 -8.59 19.59 10.98
N LEU A 133 -7.35 19.92 11.35
CA LEU A 133 -6.25 20.03 10.41
C LEU A 133 -5.70 18.65 10.09
N GLU A 134 -5.34 18.45 8.83
CA GLU A 134 -4.75 17.22 8.36
C GLU A 134 -3.26 17.18 8.73
N GLY A 135 -2.81 16.02 9.23
CA GLY A 135 -1.39 15.81 9.51
C GLY A 135 -0.61 15.56 8.24
N VAL A 136 0.56 16.16 8.11
CA VAL A 136 1.48 15.82 7.01
C VAL A 136 2.06 14.45 7.31
N THR A 137 1.92 13.50 6.41
CA THR A 137 2.52 12.17 6.53
C THR A 137 3.74 12.02 5.62
N SER A 138 4.65 11.13 6.00
CA SER A 138 5.86 10.81 5.23
C SER A 138 6.13 9.31 5.26
N LEU A 139 6.70 8.78 4.18
CA LEU A 139 6.99 7.35 4.07
C LEU A 139 8.08 6.97 5.08
N ASN A 140 7.75 6.08 6.01
CA ASN A 140 8.64 5.64 7.07
C ASN A 140 8.49 4.13 7.34
N PRO A 141 9.18 3.28 6.58
CA PRO A 141 9.16 1.84 6.78
C PRO A 141 10.00 1.42 8.00
N HIS A 142 9.41 0.65 8.92
CA HIS A 142 10.03 0.20 10.17
C HIS A 142 10.57 -1.24 10.07
N PHE A 143 11.77 -1.42 9.52
CA PHE A 143 12.42 -2.75 9.41
C PHE A 143 12.92 -3.29 10.77
N GLU A 144 13.15 -2.42 11.74
CA GLU A 144 13.53 -2.78 13.11
C GLU A 144 12.48 -3.64 13.83
N ASN A 145 11.24 -3.63 13.34
CA ASN A 145 10.18 -4.50 13.83
C ASN A 145 10.56 -5.98 13.74
N PHE A 146 11.30 -6.39 12.71
CA PHE A 146 11.73 -7.78 12.54
C PHE A 146 12.75 -8.20 13.60
N ALA A 147 13.78 -7.39 13.82
CA ALA A 147 14.79 -7.66 14.87
C ALA A 147 14.13 -7.64 16.25
N THR A 148 13.27 -6.65 16.51
CA THR A 148 12.52 -6.52 17.75
C THR A 148 11.64 -7.75 18.01
N ALA A 149 10.93 -8.24 16.99
CA ALA A 149 10.09 -9.43 17.11
C ALA A 149 10.93 -10.70 17.33
N TRP A 150 12.05 -10.82 16.62
CA TRP A 150 12.98 -11.95 16.72
C TRP A 150 13.50 -12.13 18.15
N ASP A 151 13.90 -11.03 18.78
CA ASP A 151 14.43 -11.03 20.14
C ASP A 151 13.31 -11.16 21.18
N LYS A 152 12.24 -10.36 21.08
CA LYS A 152 11.14 -10.36 22.07
C LYS A 152 10.41 -11.69 22.16
N ALA A 153 10.23 -12.38 21.03
CA ALA A 153 9.55 -13.68 21.01
C ALA A 153 10.49 -14.85 21.35
N ASN A 154 11.78 -14.63 21.57
CA ASN A 154 12.79 -15.68 21.69
C ASN A 154 12.71 -16.69 20.52
N PHE A 155 12.53 -16.16 19.30
CA PHE A 155 12.32 -16.97 18.09
C PHE A 155 13.34 -18.10 17.90
N PRO A 156 14.66 -17.89 18.14
CA PRO A 156 15.64 -18.95 18.01
C PRO A 156 15.37 -20.18 18.88
N GLN A 157 14.86 -19.99 20.09
CA GLN A 157 14.54 -21.09 20.99
C GLN A 157 13.29 -21.83 20.51
N MET A 158 12.23 -21.10 20.15
CA MET A 158 11.00 -21.69 19.61
C MET A 158 11.28 -22.49 18.34
N PHE A 159 12.05 -21.92 17.42
CA PHE A 159 12.43 -22.57 16.17
C PHE A 159 13.20 -23.88 16.41
N LYS A 160 14.19 -23.87 17.32
CA LYS A 160 14.93 -25.07 17.71
C LYS A 160 14.01 -26.15 18.27
N ASN A 161 13.09 -25.80 19.17
CA ASN A 161 12.14 -26.75 19.76
C ASN A 161 11.25 -27.38 18.67
N THR A 162 10.68 -26.58 17.79
CA THR A 162 9.87 -27.07 16.67
C THR A 162 10.66 -27.98 15.74
N LEU A 163 11.91 -27.61 15.42
CA LEU A 163 12.77 -28.41 14.56
C LEU A 163 13.07 -29.79 15.18
N VAL A 164 13.38 -29.83 16.47
CA VAL A 164 13.63 -31.08 17.20
C VAL A 164 12.38 -31.98 17.18
N ILE A 165 11.20 -31.41 17.43
CA ILE A 165 9.94 -32.17 17.41
C ILE A 165 9.64 -32.70 16.01
N ALA A 166 9.77 -31.86 14.98
CA ALA A 166 9.47 -32.26 13.61
C ALA A 166 10.41 -33.35 13.10
N LEU A 167 11.73 -33.18 13.29
CA LEU A 167 12.73 -34.16 12.89
C LEU A 167 12.61 -35.45 13.71
N GLY A 168 12.45 -35.33 15.03
CA GLY A 168 12.27 -36.48 15.92
C GLY A 168 11.01 -37.27 15.58
N GLY A 169 9.90 -36.58 15.28
CA GLY A 169 8.66 -37.19 14.81
C GLY A 169 8.84 -37.93 13.49
N MET A 170 9.49 -37.31 12.50
CA MET A 170 9.77 -37.97 11.22
C MET A 170 10.64 -39.22 11.39
N ILE A 171 11.72 -39.15 12.17
CA ILE A 171 12.57 -40.31 12.45
C ILE A 171 11.77 -41.39 13.17
N GLY A 172 10.96 -41.02 14.16
CA GLY A 172 10.09 -41.94 14.89
C GLY A 172 9.01 -42.60 14.05
N THR A 173 8.57 -41.99 12.94
CA THR A 173 7.65 -42.64 11.98
C THR A 173 8.34 -43.61 11.03
N LEU A 174 9.67 -43.54 10.89
CA LEU A 174 10.44 -44.34 9.93
C LEU A 174 11.13 -45.57 10.58
N LEU A 175 11.23 -45.62 11.90
CA LEU A 175 11.77 -46.74 12.69
C LEU A 175 10.64 -47.59 13.28
#